data_AF-A0A8J2LXS7-F1
#
_entry.id   AF-A0A8J2LXS7-F1
#
_cell.length_a   1.000
_cell.length_b   1.000
_cell.length_c   1.000
_cell.angle_alpha   90.00
_cell.angle_beta   90.00
_cell.angle_gamma   90.00
#
_symmetry.space_group_name_H-M   'P 1'
#
loop_
_entity.id
_entity.type
_entity.pdbx_description
1 polymer ?
#
loop_
_entity_poly.entity_id
_entity_poly.type
_entity_poly.pdbx_seq_one_letter_code
_entity_poly.pdbx_strand_id
1 'polypeptide(L)'
;PAGCDQYYTNPSGQVRSFNYISQKKDIQGQINNQKYTVCVKTLSGYKRIIWGPCQGEAVPFSISGYPDPFSYRVKTGSDCQTDWIDIPGSPAGRYCGSI
;
A
#
# COMPACT_ATOMS: atom_id res chain seq x y z
N PRO A 1 13.74 -11.76 4.96
CA PRO A 1 14.78 -11.33 5.90
C PRO A 1 14.18 -11.20 7.30
N ALA A 2 14.99 -11.18 8.36
CA ALA A 2 14.46 -10.83 9.68
C ALA A 2 13.78 -9.45 9.61
N GLY A 3 12.56 -9.33 10.15
CA GLY A 3 11.77 -8.10 10.12
C GLY A 3 10.95 -7.83 8.85
N CYS A 4 10.86 -8.79 7.92
CA CYS A 4 10.03 -8.67 6.71
C CYS A 4 8.92 -9.72 6.72
N ASP A 5 7.67 -9.30 6.83
CA ASP A 5 6.50 -10.18 6.75
C ASP A 5 6.17 -10.57 5.31
N GLN A 6 6.51 -9.69 4.35
CA GLN A 6 6.51 -10.00 2.93
C GLN A 6 7.87 -9.60 2.34
N TYR A 7 8.38 -10.39 1.39
CA TYR A 7 9.68 -10.13 0.77
C TYR A 7 9.66 -10.37 -0.74
N TYR A 8 9.98 -9.32 -1.50
CA TYR A 8 9.97 -9.33 -2.96
C TYR A 8 11.38 -9.16 -3.51
N THR A 9 11.76 -10.02 -4.46
CA THR A 9 13.10 -10.04 -5.07
C THR A 9 13.12 -9.85 -6.58
N ASN A 10 11.94 -9.74 -7.21
CA ASN A 10 11.84 -9.54 -8.65
C ASN A 10 12.09 -8.07 -9.02
N PRO A 11 12.58 -7.77 -10.24
CA PRO A 11 12.84 -6.39 -10.68
C PRO A 11 11.57 -5.55 -10.80
N SER A 12 10.41 -6.18 -10.99
CA SER A 12 9.09 -5.57 -10.98
C SER A 12 8.06 -6.57 -10.47
N GLY A 13 6.91 -6.08 -10.03
CA GLY A 13 5.84 -6.90 -9.50
C GLY A 13 4.76 -6.07 -8.83
N GLN A 14 3.84 -6.76 -8.15
CA GLN A 14 2.74 -6.15 -7.41
C GLN A 14 2.86 -6.54 -5.94
N VAL A 15 2.80 -5.55 -5.07
CA VAL A 15 2.68 -5.75 -3.62
C VAL A 15 1.21 -5.68 -3.26
N ARG A 16 0.74 -6.66 -2.48
CA ARG A 16 -0.66 -6.72 -2.03
C ARG A 16 -0.67 -6.82 -0.51
N SER A 17 -1.60 -6.11 0.13
CA SER A 17 -1.87 -6.32 1.55
C SER A 17 -2.31 -7.77 1.79
N PHE A 18 -2.15 -8.24 3.03
CA PHE A 18 -2.81 -9.48 3.43
C PHE A 18 -4.32 -9.33 3.21
N ASN A 19 -4.95 -10.36 2.64
CA ASN A 19 -6.38 -10.37 2.29
C ASN A 19 -6.79 -9.26 1.29
N TYR A 20 -5.90 -8.84 0.40
CA TYR A 20 -6.25 -7.93 -0.70
C TYR A 20 -7.35 -8.53 -1.61
N ILE A 21 -8.38 -7.72 -1.92
CA ILE A 21 -9.51 -8.11 -2.78
C ILE A 21 -9.59 -7.14 -3.95
N SER A 22 -9.37 -7.64 -5.16
CA SER A 22 -9.23 -6.83 -6.39
C SER A 22 -10.55 -6.49 -7.11
N GLN A 23 -11.60 -7.29 -6.90
CA GLN A 23 -12.71 -7.38 -7.85
C GLN A 23 -14.01 -6.69 -7.41
N LYS A 24 -14.11 -6.22 -6.16
CA LYS A 24 -15.36 -5.64 -5.64
C LYS A 24 -15.05 -4.38 -4.86
N LYS A 25 -15.55 -3.24 -5.37
CA LYS A 25 -15.42 -1.93 -4.71
C LYS A 25 -16.02 -1.93 -3.30
N ASP A 26 -16.97 -2.82 -3.03
CA ASP A 26 -17.78 -2.80 -1.82
C ASP A 26 -17.31 -3.77 -0.72
N ILE A 27 -16.17 -4.44 -0.93
CA ILE A 27 -15.59 -5.36 0.06
C ILE A 27 -14.23 -4.83 0.50
N GLN A 28 -14.11 -4.47 1.78
CA GLN A 28 -12.81 -4.18 2.38
C GLN A 28 -12.03 -5.48 2.61
N GLY A 29 -10.87 -5.57 1.95
CA GLY A 29 -9.87 -6.61 2.24
C GLY A 29 -8.99 -6.29 3.45
N GLN A 30 -9.02 -5.05 3.94
CA GLN A 30 -8.22 -4.60 5.08
C GLN A 30 -8.59 -5.39 6.34
N ILE A 31 -7.61 -6.08 6.93
CA ILE A 31 -7.75 -6.74 8.23
C ILE A 31 -7.46 -5.70 9.32
N ASN A 32 -8.22 -5.74 10.41
CA ASN A 32 -8.02 -4.85 11.55
C ASN A 32 -6.71 -5.17 12.31
N ASN A 33 -6.15 -4.15 12.98
CA ASN A 33 -4.99 -4.26 13.88
C ASN A 33 -3.74 -4.89 13.25
N GLN A 34 -3.51 -4.63 11.96
CA GLN A 34 -2.33 -5.12 11.26
C GLN A 34 -1.14 -4.18 11.45
N LYS A 35 0.01 -4.77 11.77
CA LYS A 35 1.31 -4.10 11.76
C LYS A 35 2.33 -5.04 11.14
N TYR A 36 2.69 -4.78 9.89
CA TYR A 36 3.60 -5.63 9.14
C TYR A 36 4.52 -4.79 8.24
N THR A 37 5.62 -5.39 7.84
CA THR A 37 6.65 -4.78 7.01
C THR A 37 6.77 -5.52 5.69
N VAL A 38 6.71 -4.78 4.58
CA VAL A 38 7.03 -5.29 3.26
C VAL A 38 8.45 -4.87 2.90
N CYS A 39 9.28 -5.83 2.54
CA CYS A 39 10.63 -5.59 2.07
C CYS A 39 10.73 -5.87 0.57
N VAL A 40 11.38 -4.97 -0.15
CA VAL A 40 11.70 -5.15 -1.57
C VAL A 40 13.22 -5.09 -1.73
N LYS A 41 13.80 -6.16 -2.28
CA LYS A 41 15.24 -6.25 -2.51
C LYS A 41 15.63 -5.34 -3.67
N THR A 42 16.55 -4.41 -3.43
CA THR A 42 17.23 -3.67 -4.50
C THR A 42 18.18 -4.61 -5.26
N LEU A 43 18.10 -4.60 -6.59
CA LEU A 43 18.96 -5.44 -7.44
C LEU A 43 20.23 -4.70 -7.85
N SER A 44 21.31 -5.46 -8.12
CA SER A 44 22.57 -4.89 -8.59
C SER A 44 22.37 -4.09 -9.88
N GLY A 45 22.92 -2.87 -9.92
CA GLY A 45 22.75 -1.94 -11.04
C GLY A 45 21.47 -1.09 -11.03
N TYR A 46 20.52 -1.36 -10.13
CA TYR A 46 19.28 -0.57 -10.01
C TYR A 46 19.47 0.56 -9.00
N LYS A 47 18.95 1.76 -9.32
CA LYS A 47 19.17 2.97 -8.51
C LYS A 47 18.05 3.30 -7.52
N ARG A 48 16.80 2.92 -7.82
CA ARG A 48 15.63 3.22 -7.00
C ARG A 48 14.49 2.25 -7.25
N ILE A 49 13.60 2.14 -6.27
CA ILE A 49 12.29 1.51 -6.42
C ILE A 49 11.29 2.59 -6.81
N ILE A 50 10.39 2.28 -7.74
CA ILE A 50 9.30 3.17 -8.16
C ILE A 50 8.00 2.48 -7.78
N TRP A 51 7.14 3.21 -7.07
CA TRP A 51 5.83 2.75 -6.65
C TRP A 51 4.73 3.41 -7.48
N GLY A 52 3.65 2.69 -7.72
CA GLY A 52 2.47 3.22 -8.40
C GLY A 52 1.29 2.28 -8.27
N PRO A 53 0.06 2.76 -8.55
CA PRO A 53 -1.13 1.93 -8.53
C PRO A 53 -1.01 0.79 -9.54
N CYS A 54 -1.43 -0.41 -9.11
CA CYS A 54 -1.49 -1.57 -9.98
C CYS A 54 -2.53 -1.35 -11.08
N GLN A 55 -2.11 -1.49 -12.33
CA GLN A 55 -3.01 -1.34 -13.48
C GLN A 55 -4.04 -2.48 -13.52
N GLY A 56 -5.28 -2.16 -13.89
CA GLY A 56 -6.38 -3.13 -14.01
C GLY A 56 -7.08 -3.47 -12.69
N GLU A 57 -6.67 -2.87 -11.57
CA GLU A 57 -7.33 -3.02 -10.27
C GLU A 57 -8.43 -1.94 -10.11
N ALA A 58 -9.62 -2.33 -9.63
CA ALA A 58 -10.73 -1.38 -9.48
C ALA A 58 -10.53 -0.38 -8.33
N VAL A 59 -9.77 -0.78 -7.31
CA VAL A 59 -9.36 0.03 -6.16
C VAL A 59 -7.92 -0.37 -5.81
N PRO A 60 -6.90 0.15 -6.54
CA PRO A 60 -5.50 -0.22 -6.33
C PRO A 60 -4.96 0.18 -4.95
N PHE A 61 -5.60 1.12 -4.26
CA PHE A 61 -5.22 1.53 -2.91
C PHE A 61 -6.45 2.01 -2.11
N SER A 62 -6.65 1.45 -0.92
CA SER A 62 -7.66 1.92 0.05
C SER A 62 -7.22 1.56 1.47
N ILE A 63 -7.14 2.54 2.36
CA ILE A 63 -6.80 2.42 3.77
C ILE A 63 -7.74 3.30 4.59
N SER A 64 -8.50 2.71 5.52
CA SER A 64 -9.60 3.35 6.28
C SER A 64 -10.68 4.03 5.40
N GLY A 65 -10.67 3.80 4.09
CA GLY A 65 -11.35 4.62 3.09
C GLY A 65 -12.64 4.03 2.52
N TYR A 66 -13.31 3.15 3.24
CA TYR A 66 -14.60 2.60 2.81
C TYR A 66 -15.53 2.54 4.04
N PRO A 67 -16.69 3.23 4.01
CA PRO A 67 -17.67 3.12 2.93
C PRO A 67 -18.14 4.47 2.34
N ASP A 68 -17.26 5.44 2.08
CA ASP A 68 -17.64 6.62 1.29
C ASP A 68 -17.20 6.45 -0.18
N PRO A 69 -18.07 5.92 -1.06
CA PRO A 69 -17.74 5.65 -2.47
C PRO A 69 -17.48 6.92 -3.30
N PHE A 70 -17.59 8.13 -2.71
CA PHE A 70 -17.48 9.41 -3.42
C PHE A 70 -16.25 10.25 -3.05
N SER A 71 -15.39 9.82 -2.12
CA SER A 71 -14.16 10.56 -1.77
C SER A 71 -12.88 9.75 -1.98
N TYR A 72 -12.60 9.42 -3.24
CA TYR A 72 -11.25 9.01 -3.69
C TYR A 72 -10.27 10.16 -3.45
N ARG A 73 -9.70 10.22 -2.26
CA ARG A 73 -8.72 11.22 -1.87
C ARG A 73 -7.56 10.54 -1.18
N VAL A 74 -6.39 10.65 -1.79
CA VAL A 74 -5.13 10.35 -1.11
C VAL A 74 -4.94 11.39 -0.01
N LYS A 75 -4.67 10.90 1.20
CA LYS A 75 -4.28 11.71 2.35
C LYS A 75 -2.85 11.36 2.74
N THR A 76 -2.17 12.32 3.35
CA THR A 76 -0.78 12.13 3.79
C THR A 76 -0.52 12.75 5.16
N GLY A 77 0.61 12.38 5.77
CA GLY A 77 1.10 13.02 6.98
C GLY A 77 0.12 12.94 8.16
N SER A 78 -0.23 14.10 8.73
CA SER A 78 -1.09 14.21 9.92
C SER A 78 -2.54 13.81 9.70
N ASP A 79 -2.98 13.67 8.45
CA ASP A 79 -4.33 13.18 8.11
C ASP A 79 -4.43 11.66 8.25
N CYS A 80 -3.31 10.97 8.41
CA CYS A 80 -3.19 9.52 8.45
C CYS A 80 -2.72 9.06 9.85
N GLN A 81 -3.64 9.13 10.82
CA GLN A 81 -3.34 8.81 12.24
C GLN A 81 -3.78 7.42 12.68
N THR A 82 -4.82 6.87 12.06
CA THR A 82 -5.39 5.55 12.42
C THR A 82 -4.70 4.43 11.66
N ASP A 83 -4.97 4.31 10.36
CA ASP A 83 -4.30 3.35 9.49
C ASP A 83 -3.53 4.08 8.41
N TRP A 84 -2.35 3.56 8.10
CA TRP A 84 -1.46 4.15 7.11
C TRP A 84 -0.41 3.15 6.66
N ILE A 85 0.18 3.43 5.51
CA ILE A 85 1.49 2.90 5.13
C ILE A 85 2.52 4.02 5.17
N ASP A 86 3.76 3.68 5.49
CA ASP A 86 4.91 4.56 5.37
C ASP A 86 5.90 3.90 4.42
N ILE A 87 6.48 4.72 3.56
CA ILE A 87 7.52 4.30 2.62
C ILE A 87 8.78 5.04 3.05
N PRO A 88 9.76 4.34 3.67
CA PRO A 88 10.97 4.99 4.14
C PRO A 88 11.64 5.83 3.05
N GLY A 89 11.94 7.10 3.39
CA GLY A 89 12.52 8.07 2.46
C GLY A 89 11.50 8.81 1.57
N SER A 90 10.20 8.53 1.69
CA SER A 90 9.17 9.34 1.07
C SER A 90 9.04 10.70 1.78
N PRO A 91 8.96 11.83 1.03
CA PRO A 91 8.74 13.15 1.63
C PRO A 91 7.36 13.31 2.28
N ALA A 92 6.38 12.48 1.92
CA ALA A 92 5.04 12.54 2.49
C ALA A 92 4.91 11.78 3.83
N GLY A 93 5.87 10.90 4.13
CA GLY A 93 5.80 9.96 5.25
C GLY A 93 4.63 8.99 5.10
N ARG A 94 3.55 9.25 5.84
CA ARG A 94 2.35 8.39 5.90
C ARG A 94 1.41 8.63 4.72
N TYR A 95 0.79 7.56 4.25
CA TYR A 95 -0.25 7.56 3.22
C TYR A 95 -1.48 6.77 3.68
N CYS A 96 -2.67 7.31 3.39
CA CYS A 96 -3.96 6.69 3.65
C CYS A 96 -5.03 7.24 2.67
N GLY A 97 -6.30 6.82 2.82
CA GLY A 97 -7.37 7.18 1.90
C GLY A 97 -7.49 6.19 0.73
N SER A 98 -7.97 6.63 -0.43
CA SER A 98 -8.25 5.74 -1.57
C SER A 98 -8.03 6.38 -2.94
N ILE A 99 -7.64 5.56 -3.93
CA ILE A 99 -7.55 5.87 -5.38
C ILE A 99 -7.93 4.66 -6.23
#